data_AF-A0A951CDP7-F1
#
_entry.id   AF-A0A951CDP7-F1
#
_cell.length_a   1.000
_cell.length_b   1.000
_cell.length_c   1.000
_cell.angle_alpha   90.00
_cell.angle_beta   90.00
_cell.angle_gamma   90.00
#
_symmetry.space_group_name_H-M   'P 1'
#
loop_
_entity.id
_entity.type
_entity.pdbx_description
1 polymer ?
#
loop_
_entity_poly.entity_id
_entity_poly.type
_entity_poly.pdbx_seq_one_letter_code
_entity_poly.pdbx_strand_id
1 'polypeptide(L)'
;MPELRPFFHSAATSRFTGTVYRICPARYSENVVSMRGSLLHGARYFTVPPIGGFVEASIDLQLNHVLDLTDRKLLRQASIAWKQLTQTRFYATQEIGLRAWEGGIEALLVPSAADPAECNLAVFLDNQHPPWRVHLTRVAAQPDRTTLQ
;
A
#
# COMPACT_ATOMS: atom_id res chain seq x y z
N MET A 1 4.38 -11.35 18.32
CA MET A 1 3.09 -10.86 17.76
C MET A 1 2.05 -11.95 17.99
N PRO A 2 0.76 -11.63 18.08
CA PRO A 2 -0.30 -12.65 18.09
C PRO A 2 -0.18 -13.53 16.83
N GLU A 3 -0.72 -14.72 16.90
CA GLU A 3 -0.83 -15.60 15.74
C GLU A 3 -1.93 -15.02 14.82
N LEU A 4 -1.55 -14.57 13.62
CA LEU A 4 -2.38 -13.72 12.77
C LEU A 4 -3.04 -14.49 11.61
N ARG A 5 -2.61 -15.72 11.30
CA ARG A 5 -3.10 -16.43 10.10
C ARG A 5 -4.61 -16.71 10.13
N PRO A 6 -5.20 -17.23 11.22
CA PRO A 6 -6.64 -17.49 11.30
C PRO A 6 -7.44 -16.21 11.18
N PHE A 7 -6.91 -15.10 11.72
CA PHE A 7 -7.55 -13.81 11.59
C PHE A 7 -7.64 -13.41 10.11
N PHE A 8 -6.53 -13.40 9.37
CA PHE A 8 -6.57 -12.96 7.96
C PHE A 8 -7.33 -13.91 7.03
N HIS A 9 -7.42 -15.21 7.35
CA HIS A 9 -8.25 -16.16 6.59
C HIS A 9 -9.76 -15.93 6.76
N SER A 10 -10.18 -15.31 7.87
CA SER A 10 -11.60 -15.12 8.21
C SER A 10 -12.01 -13.65 8.27
N ALA A 11 -11.07 -12.74 8.05
CA ALA A 11 -11.30 -11.31 8.16
C ALA A 11 -12.33 -10.84 7.13
N ALA A 12 -13.29 -10.04 7.58
CA ALA A 12 -14.23 -9.39 6.69
C ALA A 12 -13.47 -8.44 5.76
N THR A 13 -13.67 -8.61 4.46
CA THR A 13 -13.12 -7.75 3.41
C THR A 13 -14.23 -6.97 2.72
N SER A 14 -13.85 -5.86 2.08
CA SER A 14 -14.74 -5.04 1.29
C SER A 14 -14.22 -4.87 -0.13
N ARG A 15 -15.15 -4.54 -1.03
CA ARG A 15 -14.80 -4.13 -2.39
C ARG A 15 -14.28 -2.70 -2.37
N PHE A 16 -13.22 -2.45 -3.13
CA PHE A 16 -12.72 -1.10 -3.41
C PHE A 16 -12.89 -0.77 -4.88
N THR A 17 -13.36 0.44 -5.18
CA THR A 17 -13.35 0.99 -6.54
C THR A 17 -13.05 2.47 -6.46
N GLY A 18 -12.00 2.90 -7.13
CA GLY A 18 -11.59 4.30 -7.10
C GLY A 18 -10.21 4.52 -7.73
N THR A 19 -9.84 5.78 -7.84
CA THR A 19 -8.53 6.20 -8.32
C THR A 19 -7.56 6.32 -7.15
N VAL A 20 -6.38 5.73 -7.28
CA VAL A 20 -5.26 5.91 -6.34
C VAL A 20 -4.08 6.57 -7.04
N TYR A 21 -3.17 7.11 -6.24
CA TYR A 21 -1.98 7.79 -6.74
C TYR A 21 -0.73 7.02 -6.33
N ARG A 22 0.21 6.89 -7.26
CA ARG A 22 1.54 6.35 -6.97
C ARG A 22 2.59 7.35 -7.38
N ILE A 23 3.41 7.75 -6.40
CA ILE A 23 4.58 8.58 -6.64
C ILE A 23 5.81 7.67 -6.68
N CYS A 24 6.60 7.75 -7.75
CA CYS A 24 7.84 6.98 -7.86
C CYS A 24 8.92 7.76 -8.61
N PRO A 25 10.20 7.34 -8.48
CA PRO A 25 11.29 7.90 -9.29
C PRO A 25 10.94 7.95 -10.79
N ALA A 26 11.28 9.05 -11.47
CA ALA A 26 10.98 9.26 -12.89
C ALA A 26 11.56 8.16 -13.80
N ARG A 27 12.66 7.51 -13.40
CA ARG A 27 13.22 6.35 -14.09
C ARG A 27 12.28 5.14 -14.19
N TYR A 28 11.18 5.12 -13.42
CA TYR A 28 10.14 4.09 -13.48
C TYR A 28 8.87 4.56 -14.21
N SER A 29 8.89 5.69 -14.92
CA SER A 29 7.73 6.25 -15.63
C SER A 29 7.06 5.29 -16.62
N GLU A 30 7.83 4.43 -17.27
CA GLU A 30 7.28 3.40 -18.17
C GLU A 30 6.81 2.13 -17.43
N ASN A 31 7.09 2.02 -16.13
CA ASN A 31 6.86 0.83 -15.32
C ASN A 31 6.24 1.17 -13.95
N VAL A 32 5.37 2.18 -13.91
CA VAL A 32 4.81 2.74 -12.67
C VAL A 32 3.97 1.75 -11.86
N VAL A 33 3.47 0.68 -12.47
CA VAL A 33 2.74 -0.39 -11.77
C VAL A 33 3.65 -1.52 -11.26
N SER A 34 4.95 -1.51 -11.56
CA SER A 34 5.89 -2.57 -11.17
C SER A 34 6.11 -2.66 -9.67
N MET A 35 6.27 -3.87 -9.14
CA MET A 35 6.60 -4.13 -7.73
C MET A 35 8.11 -4.28 -7.45
N ARG A 36 8.95 -4.21 -8.50
CA ARG A 36 10.39 -4.51 -8.41
C ARG A 36 11.12 -3.69 -7.35
N GLY A 37 10.77 -2.42 -7.21
CA GLY A 37 11.34 -1.55 -6.17
C GLY A 37 11.00 -1.99 -4.74
N SER A 38 9.77 -2.47 -4.51
CA SER A 38 9.36 -2.98 -3.19
C SER A 38 10.07 -4.29 -2.85
N LEU A 39 10.17 -5.19 -3.84
CA LEU A 39 10.83 -6.49 -3.69
C LEU A 39 12.33 -6.37 -3.40
N LEU A 40 13.03 -5.43 -4.05
CA LEU A 40 14.48 -5.26 -3.88
C LEU A 40 14.87 -4.59 -2.56
N HIS A 41 14.00 -3.78 -1.98
CA HIS A 41 14.38 -2.88 -0.88
C HIS A 41 13.61 -3.10 0.43
N GLY A 42 12.57 -3.94 0.45
CA GLY A 42 11.78 -4.22 1.66
C GLY A 42 11.19 -2.94 2.28
N ALA A 43 10.21 -2.32 1.62
CA ALA A 43 9.90 -0.90 1.86
C ALA A 43 8.99 -0.60 3.08
N ARG A 44 9.23 0.59 3.68
CA ARG A 44 8.24 1.52 4.29
C ARG A 44 8.54 3.01 4.00
N TYR A 45 9.62 3.36 3.28
CA TYR A 45 9.79 4.34 2.18
C TYR A 45 11.24 4.92 2.11
N PHE A 46 11.68 5.23 0.89
CA PHE A 46 12.99 5.80 0.52
C PHE A 46 13.24 7.18 1.16
N THR A 47 14.47 7.46 1.59
CA THR A 47 14.86 8.73 2.26
C THR A 47 15.63 9.71 1.37
N VAL A 48 15.87 9.40 0.09
CA VAL A 48 16.63 10.27 -0.82
C VAL A 48 15.80 10.54 -2.08
N PRO A 49 15.63 11.81 -2.50
CA PRO A 49 15.03 12.13 -3.78
C PRO A 49 15.80 11.40 -4.88
N PRO A 50 15.12 10.62 -5.74
CA PRO A 50 15.77 9.99 -6.86
C PRO A 50 16.35 11.08 -7.78
N ILE A 51 17.61 10.90 -8.16
CA ILE A 51 18.23 11.69 -9.21
C ILE A 51 17.34 11.59 -10.46
N GLY A 52 16.86 12.74 -10.94
CA GLY A 52 15.94 12.83 -12.09
C GLY A 52 14.47 13.07 -11.75
N GLY A 53 14.11 13.33 -10.49
CA GLY A 53 12.77 13.76 -10.08
C GLY A 53 11.75 12.62 -9.96
N PHE A 54 10.48 13.00 -9.81
CA PHE A 54 9.37 12.08 -9.57
C PHE A 54 8.33 12.11 -10.69
N VAL A 55 7.62 10.99 -10.84
CA VAL A 55 6.35 10.96 -11.55
C VAL A 55 5.24 10.58 -10.59
N GLU A 56 4.09 11.21 -10.79
CA GLU A 56 2.83 10.81 -10.20
C GLU A 56 2.03 10.04 -11.25
N ALA A 57 1.58 8.85 -10.87
CA ALA A 57 0.69 8.03 -11.67
C ALA A 57 -0.70 8.00 -11.03
N SER A 58 -1.74 8.26 -11.82
CA SER A 58 -3.14 8.03 -11.45
C SER A 58 -3.55 6.65 -11.95
N ILE A 59 -4.11 5.83 -11.06
CA ILE A 59 -4.43 4.43 -11.33
C ILE A 59 -5.86 4.16 -10.87
N ASP A 60 -6.73 3.77 -11.79
CA ASP A 60 -8.06 3.28 -11.47
C ASP A 60 -7.99 1.82 -11.05
N LEU A 61 -8.54 1.53 -9.87
CA LEU A 61 -8.54 0.21 -9.28
C LEU A 61 -9.96 -0.30 -9.07
N GLN A 62 -10.14 -1.59 -9.29
CA GLN A 62 -11.28 -2.37 -8.82
C GLN A 62 -10.75 -3.64 -8.16
N LEU A 63 -11.01 -3.78 -6.87
CA LEU A 63 -10.55 -4.88 -6.02
C LEU A 63 -11.74 -5.44 -5.23
N ASN A 64 -11.80 -6.74 -5.00
CA ASN A 64 -12.87 -7.44 -4.30
C ASN A 64 -12.54 -7.69 -2.82
N HIS A 65 -11.27 -7.92 -2.50
CA HIS A 65 -10.84 -8.37 -1.16
C HIS A 65 -9.89 -7.36 -0.52
N VAL A 66 -10.41 -6.19 -0.16
CA VAL A 66 -9.64 -5.17 0.56
C VAL A 66 -9.93 -5.23 2.05
N LEU A 67 -8.87 -5.29 2.85
CA LEU A 67 -8.97 -5.26 4.30
C LEU A 67 -8.64 -3.85 4.83
N ASP A 68 -9.53 -3.30 5.66
CA ASP A 68 -9.37 -1.97 6.23
C ASP A 68 -8.69 -2.02 7.61
N LEU A 69 -7.38 -1.71 7.63
CA LEU A 69 -6.59 -1.60 8.86
C LEU A 69 -6.66 -0.19 9.48
N THR A 70 -7.48 0.71 8.94
CA THR A 70 -7.83 1.97 9.61
C THR A 70 -8.98 1.79 10.61
N ASP A 71 -9.77 0.72 10.49
CA ASP A 71 -10.83 0.38 11.44
C ASP A 71 -10.25 -0.11 12.78
N ARG A 72 -10.44 0.71 13.82
CA ARG A 72 -10.01 0.41 15.20
C ARG A 72 -10.69 -0.84 15.78
N LYS A 73 -11.91 -1.19 15.35
CA LYS A 73 -12.59 -2.42 15.81
C LYS A 73 -11.85 -3.65 15.28
N LEU A 74 -11.53 -3.64 13.99
CA LEU A 74 -10.81 -4.71 13.32
C LEU A 74 -9.41 -4.91 13.91
N LEU A 75 -8.68 -3.82 14.16
CA LEU A 75 -7.38 -3.88 14.83
C LEU A 75 -7.44 -4.48 16.23
N ARG A 76 -8.48 -4.15 17.02
CA ARG A 76 -8.69 -4.75 18.35
C ARG A 76 -8.96 -6.25 18.26
N GLN A 77 -9.76 -6.70 17.29
CA GLN A 77 -10.02 -8.12 17.06
C GLN A 77 -8.73 -8.88 16.69
N ALA A 78 -7.88 -8.27 15.87
CA ALA A 78 -6.60 -8.82 15.47
C ALA A 78 -5.49 -8.69 16.56
N SER A 79 -5.79 -8.02 17.69
CA SER A 79 -4.78 -7.62 18.68
C SER A 79 -3.58 -6.87 18.07
N ILE A 80 -3.84 -6.06 17.04
CA ILE A 80 -2.86 -5.20 16.37
C ILE A 80 -2.96 -3.80 16.97
N ALA A 81 -1.87 -3.30 17.54
CA ALA A 81 -1.80 -1.93 18.03
C ALA A 81 -1.58 -0.95 16.88
N TRP A 82 -2.27 0.18 16.89
CA TRP A 82 -2.12 1.24 15.87
C TRP A 82 -0.66 1.65 15.62
N LYS A 83 0.11 1.77 16.71
CA LYS A 83 1.53 2.13 16.64
C LYS A 83 2.35 1.14 15.80
N GLN A 84 1.94 -0.12 15.68
CA GLN A 84 2.63 -1.11 14.84
C GLN A 84 2.54 -0.78 13.35
N LEU A 85 1.46 -0.11 12.93
CA LEU A 85 1.22 0.33 11.55
C LEU A 85 2.00 1.60 11.20
N THR A 86 2.23 2.49 12.17
CA THR A 86 2.81 3.83 11.92
C THR A 86 4.24 4.03 12.43
N GLN A 87 4.79 3.13 13.24
CA GLN A 87 6.15 3.28 13.78
C GLN A 87 7.27 3.18 12.72
N THR A 88 8.51 3.46 13.11
CA THR A 88 9.68 3.38 12.20
C THR A 88 10.21 1.95 11.99
N ARG A 89 9.79 0.96 12.80
CA ARG A 89 10.20 -0.43 12.63
C ARG A 89 9.21 -1.22 11.78
N PHE A 90 9.70 -1.83 10.71
CA PHE A 90 8.85 -2.35 9.63
C PHE A 90 8.38 -3.81 9.81
N TYR A 91 9.04 -4.58 10.69
CA TYR A 91 8.75 -6.00 10.89
C TYR A 91 7.26 -6.31 11.11
N ALA A 92 6.56 -5.48 11.89
CA ALA A 92 5.15 -5.72 12.17
C ALA A 92 4.26 -5.55 10.92
N THR A 93 4.50 -4.55 10.07
CA THR A 93 3.70 -4.40 8.83
C THR A 93 4.10 -5.41 7.77
N GLN A 94 5.36 -5.84 7.74
CA GLN A 94 5.81 -6.90 6.84
C GLN A 94 5.13 -8.23 7.19
N GLU A 95 5.10 -8.58 8.49
CA GLU A 95 4.40 -9.77 8.96
C GLU A 95 2.89 -9.68 8.67
N ILE A 96 2.25 -8.54 8.97
CA ILE A 96 0.84 -8.29 8.63
C ILE A 96 0.61 -8.45 7.12
N GLY A 97 1.46 -7.86 6.29
CA GLY A 97 1.36 -7.95 4.83
C GLY A 97 1.50 -9.38 4.33
N LEU A 98 2.47 -10.13 4.86
CA LEU A 98 2.67 -11.54 4.53
C LEU A 98 1.43 -12.37 4.91
N ARG A 99 0.91 -12.21 6.13
CA ARG A 99 -0.25 -12.99 6.58
C ARG A 99 -1.54 -12.62 5.85
N ALA A 100 -1.69 -11.35 5.49
CA ALA A 100 -2.81 -10.91 4.66
C ALA A 100 -2.74 -11.52 3.25
N TRP A 101 -1.55 -11.49 2.63
CA TRP A 101 -1.30 -12.12 1.34
C TRP A 101 -1.58 -13.63 1.38
N GLU A 102 -1.06 -14.35 2.37
CA GLU A 102 -1.34 -15.78 2.60
C GLU A 102 -2.85 -16.06 2.77
N GLY A 103 -3.62 -15.10 3.28
CA GLY A 103 -5.06 -15.19 3.48
C GLY A 103 -5.92 -14.83 2.25
N GLY A 104 -5.33 -14.57 1.08
CA GLY A 104 -6.08 -14.23 -0.14
C GLY A 104 -6.57 -12.77 -0.21
N ILE A 105 -6.04 -11.88 0.63
CA ILE A 105 -6.39 -10.46 0.59
C ILE A 105 -5.69 -9.80 -0.62
N GLU A 106 -6.42 -8.96 -1.36
CA GLU A 106 -5.93 -8.25 -2.55
C GLU A 106 -5.23 -6.95 -2.21
N ALA A 107 -5.68 -6.26 -1.17
CA ALA A 107 -5.03 -5.03 -0.69
C ALA A 107 -5.33 -4.74 0.79
N LEU A 108 -4.43 -3.96 1.38
CA LEU A 108 -4.61 -3.39 2.71
C LEU A 108 -4.80 -1.89 2.61
N LEU A 109 -5.90 -1.37 3.14
CA LEU A 109 -6.02 0.05 3.45
C LEU A 109 -5.35 0.30 4.80
N VAL A 110 -4.30 1.11 4.83
CA VAL A 110 -3.47 1.33 6.03
C VAL A 110 -3.36 2.81 6.35
N PRO A 111 -3.23 3.19 7.65
CA PRO A 111 -2.98 4.58 8.00
C PRO A 111 -1.62 5.04 7.44
N SER A 112 -1.55 6.29 6.99
CA SER A 112 -0.27 6.87 6.61
C SER A 112 0.58 7.13 7.86
N ALA A 113 1.82 6.63 7.84
CA ALA A 113 2.80 6.92 8.88
C ALA A 113 3.33 8.35 8.80
N ALA A 114 3.23 8.99 7.63
CA ALA A 114 3.70 10.36 7.39
C ALA A 114 2.64 11.40 7.72
N ASP A 115 1.36 11.08 7.50
CA ASP A 115 0.22 11.95 7.80
C ASP A 115 -0.92 11.13 8.44
N PRO A 116 -1.21 11.32 9.74
CA PRO A 116 -2.26 10.59 10.42
C PRO A 116 -3.69 10.80 9.89
N ALA A 117 -3.94 11.87 9.10
CA ALA A 117 -5.22 12.15 8.49
C ALA A 117 -5.45 11.38 7.18
N GLU A 118 -4.38 10.83 6.60
CA GLU A 118 -4.38 10.17 5.30
C GLU A 118 -4.24 8.65 5.40
N CYS A 119 -4.58 7.96 4.31
CA CYS A 119 -4.45 6.51 4.19
C CYS A 119 -3.70 6.11 2.92
N ASN A 120 -3.05 4.95 2.97
CA ASN A 120 -2.36 4.35 1.84
C ASN A 120 -3.03 3.02 1.50
N LEU A 121 -2.94 2.62 0.23
CA LEU A 121 -3.37 1.31 -0.23
C LEU A 121 -2.14 0.47 -0.61
N ALA A 122 -1.92 -0.63 0.10
CA ALA A 122 -0.90 -1.61 -0.24
C ALA A 122 -1.53 -2.74 -1.05
N VAL A 123 -1.26 -2.79 -2.36
CA VAL A 123 -1.88 -3.75 -3.29
C VAL A 123 -0.97 -4.95 -3.54
N PHE A 124 -1.54 -6.16 -3.45
CA PHE A 124 -0.89 -7.43 -3.76
C PHE A 124 -1.28 -7.88 -5.17
N LEU A 125 -0.52 -7.45 -6.18
CA LEU A 125 -0.87 -7.65 -7.60
C LEU A 125 -0.93 -9.12 -8.05
N ASP A 126 -0.37 -10.04 -7.27
CA ASP A 126 -0.37 -11.48 -7.49
C ASP A 126 -1.51 -12.21 -6.77
N ASN A 127 -2.32 -11.51 -5.98
CA ASN A 127 -3.43 -12.08 -5.20
C ASN A 127 -4.82 -11.68 -5.73
N GLN A 128 -4.90 -11.36 -7.02
CA GLN A 128 -6.07 -10.72 -7.62
C GLN A 128 -7.14 -11.73 -8.04
N HIS A 129 -8.37 -11.57 -7.56
CA HIS A 129 -9.51 -12.44 -7.86
C HIS A 129 -10.48 -11.77 -8.83
N PRO A 130 -10.87 -12.42 -9.95
CA PRO A 130 -11.83 -11.83 -10.88
C PRO A 130 -13.21 -11.56 -10.23
N PRO A 131 -13.88 -10.43 -10.57
CA PRO A 131 -13.43 -9.39 -11.49
C PRO A 131 -12.60 -8.31 -10.79
N TRP A 132 -11.33 -8.17 -11.18
CA TRP A 132 -10.43 -7.09 -10.74
C TRP A 132 -10.00 -6.23 -11.92
N ARG A 133 -9.56 -4.99 -11.66
CA ARG A 133 -9.04 -4.07 -12.68
C ARG A 133 -7.93 -3.20 -12.11
N VAL A 134 -6.86 -3.07 -12.88
CA VAL A 134 -5.82 -2.04 -12.69
C VAL A 134 -5.67 -1.31 -14.02
N HIS A 135 -5.98 -0.02 -14.04
CA HIS A 135 -5.90 0.78 -15.26
C HIS A 135 -5.13 2.08 -15.00
N LEU A 136 -3.97 2.21 -15.63
CA LEU A 136 -3.17 3.42 -15.58
C LEU A 136 -3.87 4.51 -16.41
N THR A 137 -4.33 5.57 -15.77
CA THR A 137 -5.06 6.66 -16.44
C THR A 137 -4.17 7.84 -16.80
N ARG A 138 -3.15 8.11 -15.98
CA ARG A 138 -2.23 9.23 -16.20
C ARG A 138 -0.86 8.95 -15.60
N VAL A 139 0.18 9.44 -16.26
CA VAL A 139 1.51 9.65 -15.69
C VAL A 139 1.90 11.09 -15.93
N ALA A 140 2.27 11.82 -14.87
CA ALA A 140 2.72 13.21 -14.95
C ALA A 140 4.04 13.36 -14.20
N ALA A 141 4.98 14.07 -14.80
CA ALA A 141 6.18 14.52 -14.08
C ALA A 141 5.76 15.52 -12.99
N GLN A 142 6.21 15.28 -11.77
CA GLN A 142 6.12 16.26 -10.69
C GLN A 142 7.35 17.15 -10.78
N PRO A 143 7.20 18.49 -10.90
CA PRO A 143 8.33 19.39 -10.88
C PRO A 143 9.07 19.27 -9.54
N ASP A 144 10.40 19.37 -9.60
CA ASP A 144 11.25 19.31 -8.41
C ASP A 144 10.85 20.43 -7.44
N ARG A 145 10.23 20.08 -6.30
CA ARG A 145 9.81 21.06 -5.27
C ARG A 145 10.99 21.57 -4.42
N THR A 146 12.22 21.46 -4.91
CA THR A 146 13.43 22.03 -4.30
C THR A 146 13.60 23.54 -4.55
N THR A 147 12.64 24.18 -5.22
CA THR A 147 12.57 25.65 -5.37
C THR A 147 11.32 26.23 -4.70
N LEU A 148 11.17 26.02 -3.40
CA LEU A 148 10.39 26.93 -2.54
C LEU A 148 11.25 27.26 -1.32
N GLN A 149 11.78 28.49 -1.40
CA GLN A 149 12.51 29.35 -0.44
C GLN A 149 12.88 28.79 0.93
#